data_AF-A0AAE1AYD7-F1
#
_entry.id   AF-A0AAE1AYD7-F1
#
_cell.length_a   1.000
_cell.length_b   1.000
_cell.length_c   1.000
_cell.angle_alpha   90.00
_cell.angle_beta   90.00
_cell.angle_gamma   90.00
#
_symmetry.space_group_name_H-M   'P 1'
#
loop_
_entity.id
_entity.type
_entity.pdbx_description
1 polymer ?
#
loop_
_entity_poly.entity_id
_entity_poly.type
_entity_poly.pdbx_seq_one_letter_code
_entity_poly.pdbx_strand_id
1 'polypeptide(L)'
;MPALQADEVENCFTEVLIAQAPTEEAAEKFADYILDNYITVNSKFPPHIWANARMGGSTTNACESFHRYFGDHFTRHSPNIFLFLEGLNAEQERTRLKIRSHSNPIKRKDQRQKEDKRREIIGMLRGGEITMEEFVKQMGFLMLPVAM
;
A
#
# COMPACT_ATOMS: atom_id res chain seq x y z
N MET A 1 -4.76 -0.72 5.65
CA MET A 1 -6.21 -0.39 5.64
C MET A 1 -6.64 0.09 4.27
N PRO A 2 -7.86 -0.26 3.82
CA PRO A 2 -8.32 0.01 2.47
C PRO A 2 -8.65 1.49 2.25
N ALA A 3 -7.88 2.24 1.46
CA ALA A 3 -8.27 3.53 0.87
C ALA A 3 -9.04 4.54 1.77
N LEU A 4 -8.83 4.50 3.08
CA LEU A 4 -9.41 5.42 4.05
C LEU A 4 -8.56 6.68 4.17
N GLN A 5 -9.18 7.79 4.56
CA GLN A 5 -8.46 8.95 5.05
C GLN A 5 -7.89 8.65 6.44
N ALA A 6 -6.85 9.40 6.82
CA ALA A 6 -6.13 9.19 8.07
C ALA A 6 -7.03 9.31 9.31
N ASP A 7 -8.03 10.19 9.28
CA ASP A 7 -9.02 10.42 10.34
C ASP A 7 -10.07 9.30 10.45
N GLU A 8 -10.27 8.51 9.40
CA GLU A 8 -11.23 7.40 9.38
C GLU A 8 -10.60 6.08 9.85
N VAL A 9 -9.26 6.00 9.89
CA VAL A 9 -8.50 4.77 10.18
C VAL A 9 -8.73 4.27 11.59
N GLU A 10 -8.69 5.14 12.60
CA GLU A 10 -8.82 4.72 14.00
C GLU A 10 -10.20 4.13 14.28
N ASN A 11 -11.26 4.86 13.93
CA ASN A 11 -12.63 4.39 14.08
C ASN A 11 -12.90 3.11 13.28
N CYS A 12 -12.37 2.99 12.06
CA CYS A 12 -12.51 1.74 11.30
C CYS A 12 -11.82 0.57 12.02
N PHE A 13 -10.69 0.81 12.69
CA PHE A 13 -9.96 -0.25 13.35
C PHE A 13 -10.71 -0.71 14.59
N THR A 14 -11.08 0.22 15.48
CA THR A 14 -11.71 -0.09 16.77
C THR A 14 -13.14 -0.60 16.61
N GLU A 15 -13.95 0.05 15.78
CA GLU A 15 -15.39 -0.24 15.71
C GLU A 15 -15.74 -1.37 14.74
N VAL A 16 -14.92 -1.58 13.70
CA VAL A 16 -15.23 -2.56 12.65
C VAL A 16 -14.30 -3.76 12.73
N LEU A 17 -12.97 -3.53 12.75
CA LEU A 17 -12.01 -4.64 12.65
C LEU A 17 -11.88 -5.40 13.98
N ILE A 18 -11.76 -4.72 15.11
CA ILE A 18 -11.65 -5.37 16.42
C ILE A 18 -12.94 -6.10 16.79
N ALA A 19 -14.10 -5.55 16.44
CA ALA A 19 -15.40 -6.21 16.65
C ALA A 19 -15.52 -7.57 15.93
N GLN A 20 -14.74 -7.78 14.85
CA GLN A 20 -14.72 -9.02 14.07
C GLN A 20 -13.45 -9.84 14.29
N ALA A 21 -12.55 -9.39 15.15
CA ALA A 21 -11.28 -10.06 15.40
C ALA A 21 -11.50 -11.35 16.23
N PRO A 22 -10.66 -12.38 16.02
CA PRO A 22 -10.64 -13.56 16.89
C PRO A 22 -10.29 -13.15 18.33
N THR A 23 -10.93 -13.78 19.32
CA THR A 23 -10.69 -13.55 20.75
C THR A 23 -9.54 -14.40 21.32
N GLU A 24 -8.60 -14.80 20.47
CA GLU A 24 -7.44 -15.56 20.91
C GLU A 24 -6.36 -14.59 21.41
N GLU A 25 -5.64 -14.95 22.48
CA GLU A 25 -4.59 -14.09 23.09
C GLU A 25 -3.55 -13.62 22.06
N ALA A 26 -3.21 -14.46 21.08
CA ALA A 26 -2.27 -14.10 20.02
C ALA A 26 -2.85 -13.01 19.09
N ALA A 27 -4.14 -13.06 18.78
CA ALA A 27 -4.82 -12.07 17.96
C ALA A 27 -4.98 -10.75 18.71
N GLU A 28 -5.28 -10.80 20.01
CA GLU A 28 -5.36 -9.62 20.89
C GLU A 28 -4.01 -8.91 20.97
N LYS A 29 -2.92 -9.63 21.29
CA LYS A 29 -1.57 -9.05 21.32
C LYS A 29 -1.16 -8.44 19.98
N PHE A 30 -1.56 -9.06 18.88
CA PHE A 30 -1.30 -8.52 17.55
C PHE A 30 -2.11 -7.25 17.29
N ALA A 31 -3.38 -7.22 17.67
CA ALA A 31 -4.24 -6.05 17.57
C ALA A 31 -3.69 -4.87 18.40
N ASP A 32 -3.28 -5.11 19.64
CA ASP A 32 -2.67 -4.10 20.53
C ASP A 32 -1.39 -3.52 19.90
N TYR A 33 -0.52 -4.39 19.39
CA TYR A 33 0.69 -3.95 18.69
C TYR A 33 0.37 -3.03 17.51
N ILE A 34 -0.63 -3.38 16.69
CA ILE A 34 -1.03 -2.57 15.55
C ILE A 34 -1.62 -1.24 16.01
N LEU A 35 -2.47 -1.25 17.04
CA LEU A 35 -3.08 -0.07 17.62
C LEU A 35 -2.02 0.96 18.07
N ASP A 36 -1.04 0.49 18.85
CA ASP A 36 0.02 1.30 19.44
C ASP A 36 1.04 1.82 18.41
N ASN A 37 1.29 1.06 17.34
CA ASN A 37 2.36 1.39 16.39
C ASN A 37 1.87 2.08 15.12
N TYR A 38 0.61 1.90 14.71
CA TYR A 38 0.13 2.35 13.39
C TYR A 38 -1.20 3.10 13.38
N ILE A 39 -2.08 2.89 14.35
CA ILE A 39 -3.48 3.34 14.26
C ILE A 39 -3.71 4.65 14.99
N THR A 40 -3.24 4.78 16.23
CA THR A 40 -3.51 5.99 17.01
C THR A 40 -2.74 7.20 16.48
N VAL A 41 -3.26 8.39 16.72
CA VAL A 41 -2.60 9.66 16.35
C VAL A 41 -1.19 9.79 16.96
N ASN A 42 -0.97 9.22 18.15
CA ASN A 42 0.30 9.24 18.88
C ASN A 42 1.16 8.01 18.64
N SER A 43 0.78 7.14 17.70
CA SER A 43 1.55 5.94 17.39
C SER A 43 2.90 6.27 16.75
N LYS A 44 3.79 5.27 16.68
CA LYS A 44 5.11 5.44 16.06
C LYS A 44 5.04 5.77 14.57
N PHE A 45 4.01 5.25 13.88
CA PHE A 45 3.76 5.44 12.47
C PHE A 45 2.28 5.83 12.25
N PRO A 46 1.90 7.05 12.60
CA PRO A 46 0.50 7.47 12.62
C PRO A 46 -0.13 7.48 11.22
N PRO A 47 -1.47 7.34 11.13
CA PRO A 47 -2.18 7.21 9.86
C PRO A 47 -1.87 8.30 8.84
N HIS A 48 -1.63 9.54 9.25
CA HIS A 48 -1.34 10.63 8.31
C HIS A 48 -0.06 10.43 7.49
N ILE A 49 0.84 9.51 7.89
CA ILE A 49 2.08 9.20 7.16
C ILE A 49 1.82 8.19 6.04
N TRP A 50 0.91 7.23 6.25
CA TRP A 50 0.75 6.07 5.36
C TRP A 50 -0.65 5.91 4.78
N ALA A 51 -1.69 6.39 5.46
CA ALA A 51 -3.06 6.29 5.02
C ALA A 51 -3.31 7.31 3.90
N ASN A 52 -3.73 6.80 2.75
CA ASN A 52 -4.09 7.64 1.62
C ASN A 52 -5.22 6.97 0.85
N ALA A 53 -6.35 7.67 0.71
CA ALA A 53 -7.47 7.18 -0.09
C ALA A 53 -7.12 7.00 -1.57
N ARG A 54 -6.10 7.71 -2.06
CA ARG A 54 -5.53 7.51 -3.39
C ARG A 54 -4.48 6.40 -3.34
N MET A 55 -4.92 5.16 -3.20
CA MET A 55 -4.04 4.00 -3.35
C MET A 55 -3.73 3.76 -4.85
N GLY A 56 -2.95 4.65 -5.43
CA GLY A 56 -2.34 4.48 -6.74
C GLY A 56 -0.83 4.46 -6.57
N GLY A 57 -0.22 3.27 -6.49
CA GLY A 57 1.24 3.11 -6.56
C GLY A 57 1.91 2.34 -5.41
N SER A 58 1.21 2.02 -4.33
CA SER A 58 1.74 1.20 -3.22
C SER A 58 1.76 -0.28 -3.60
N THR A 59 2.67 -0.64 -4.50
CA THR A 59 3.06 -2.04 -4.73
C THR A 59 4.48 -2.21 -4.20
N THR A 60 4.73 -3.25 -3.40
CA THR A 60 6.10 -3.62 -2.99
C THR A 60 6.97 -3.98 -4.20
N ASN A 61 6.34 -4.37 -5.32
CA ASN A 61 6.98 -4.63 -6.61
C ASN A 61 7.98 -3.55 -7.04
N ALA A 62 7.72 -2.27 -6.73
CA ALA A 62 8.66 -1.20 -7.05
C ALA A 62 9.95 -1.31 -6.22
N CYS A 63 9.83 -1.52 -4.90
CA CYS A 63 10.95 -1.68 -3.99
C CYS A 63 11.70 -3.00 -4.25
N GLU A 64 10.97 -4.11 -4.45
CA GLU A 64 11.54 -5.41 -4.80
C GLU A 64 12.29 -5.36 -6.13
N SER A 65 11.70 -4.73 -7.16
CA SER A 65 12.37 -4.55 -8.45
C SER A 65 13.61 -3.66 -8.35
N PHE A 66 13.59 -2.65 -7.47
CA PHE A 66 14.76 -1.80 -7.23
C PHE A 66 15.85 -2.62 -6.54
N HIS A 67 15.56 -3.30 -5.42
CA HIS A 67 16.56 -4.11 -4.72
C HIS A 67 17.14 -5.22 -5.58
N ARG A 68 16.33 -5.90 -6.39
CA ARG A 68 16.82 -6.94 -7.31
C ARG A 68 17.81 -6.36 -8.31
N TYR A 69 17.41 -5.32 -9.04
CA TYR A 69 18.25 -4.76 -10.11
C TYR A 69 19.48 -4.02 -9.56
N PHE A 70 19.33 -3.29 -8.45
CA PHE A 70 20.45 -2.67 -7.75
C PHE A 70 21.42 -3.75 -7.23
N GLY A 71 20.90 -4.85 -6.67
CA GLY A 71 21.68 -6.00 -6.25
C GLY A 71 22.48 -6.66 -7.38
N ASP A 72 21.89 -6.74 -8.58
CA ASP A 72 22.56 -7.31 -9.77
C ASP A 72 23.84 -6.55 -10.17
N HIS A 73 24.02 -5.29 -9.75
CA HIS A 73 25.25 -4.52 -9.99
C HIS A 73 26.41 -4.96 -9.08
N PHE A 74 26.13 -5.72 -8.03
CA PHE A 74 27.11 -6.12 -7.02
C PHE A 74 27.35 -7.63 -7.05
N THR A 75 28.41 -8.04 -7.73
CA THR A 75 28.86 -9.45 -7.75
C THR A 75 29.76 -9.82 -6.58
N ARG A 76 30.21 -8.84 -5.80
CA ARG A 76 31.05 -9.01 -4.61
C ARG A 76 30.33 -8.43 -3.39
N HIS A 77 30.49 -9.10 -2.24
CA HIS A 77 29.92 -8.67 -0.97
C HIS A 77 30.36 -7.25 -0.54
N SER A 78 31.58 -6.84 -0.91
CA SER A 78 32.13 -5.52 -0.57
C SER A 78 32.67 -4.83 -1.84
N PRO A 79 31.80 -4.24 -2.66
CA PRO A 79 32.22 -3.46 -3.83
C PRO A 79 33.02 -2.23 -3.37
N ASN A 80 33.99 -1.80 -4.17
CA ASN A 80 34.63 -0.53 -3.90
C ASN A 80 33.64 0.63 -4.14
N ILE A 81 33.94 1.81 -3.58
CA ILE A 81 33.05 2.98 -3.67
C ILE A 81 32.73 3.39 -5.11
N PHE A 82 33.65 3.20 -6.07
CA PHE A 82 33.43 3.55 -7.47
C PHE A 82 32.39 2.64 -8.12
N LEU A 83 32.47 1.32 -7.91
CA LEU A 83 31.47 0.36 -8.37
C LEU A 83 30.10 0.61 -7.75
N PHE A 84 30.07 1.04 -6.48
CA PHE A 84 28.85 1.45 -5.81
C PHE A 84 28.20 2.69 -6.45
N LEU A 85 29.01 3.73 -6.73
CA LEU A 85 28.52 4.93 -7.41
C LEU A 85 28.04 4.64 -8.84
N GLU A 86 28.69 3.73 -9.56
CA GLU A 86 28.24 3.29 -10.88
C GLU A 86 26.86 2.61 -10.83
N GLY A 87 26.65 1.69 -9.88
CA GLY A 87 25.34 1.05 -9.69
C GLY A 87 24.24 2.04 -9.31
N LEU A 88 24.55 3.02 -8.46
CA LEU A 88 23.60 4.09 -8.11
C LEU A 88 23.24 4.96 -9.31
N ASN A 89 24.23 5.38 -10.09
CA ASN A 89 24.00 6.20 -11.28
C ASN A 89 23.17 5.43 -12.34
N ALA A 90 23.44 4.13 -12.52
CA ALA A 90 22.69 3.28 -13.43
C ALA A 90 21.21 3.19 -13.06
N GLU A 91 20.88 3.02 -11.77
CA GLU A 91 19.49 2.99 -11.32
C GLU A 91 18.80 4.36 -11.39
N GLN A 92 19.53 5.44 -11.10
CA GLN A 92 19.01 6.79 -11.28
C GLN A 92 18.64 7.06 -12.74
N GLU A 93 19.54 6.74 -13.69
CA GLU A 93 19.29 6.95 -15.11
C GLU A 93 18.11 6.10 -15.61
N ARG A 94 18.03 4.83 -15.18
CA ARG A 94 16.90 3.95 -15.51
C ARG A 94 15.57 4.49 -14.98
N THR A 95 15.55 4.96 -13.73
CA THR A 95 14.35 5.56 -13.12
C THR A 95 13.94 6.81 -13.90
N ARG A 96 14.91 7.66 -14.24
CA ARG A 96 14.69 8.87 -15.03
C ARG A 96 14.12 8.55 -16.42
N LEU A 97 14.64 7.51 -17.07
CA LEU A 97 14.14 7.03 -18.37
C LEU A 97 12.70 6.52 -18.26
N LYS A 98 12.37 5.74 -17.22
CA LYS A 98 10.99 5.25 -16.97
C LYS A 98 10.00 6.39 -16.70
N ILE A 99 10.41 7.43 -15.98
CA ILE A 99 9.59 8.61 -15.73
C ILE A 99 9.38 9.38 -17.05
N ARG A 100 10.43 9.55 -17.86
CA ARG A 100 10.32 10.22 -19.17
C ARG A 100 9.52 9.44 -20.20
N SER A 101 9.59 8.10 -20.19
CA SER A 101 8.80 7.25 -21.08
C SER A 101 7.35 7.08 -20.64
N HIS A 102 6.96 7.68 -19.51
CA HIS A 102 5.60 7.65 -18.98
C HIS A 102 4.66 8.60 -19.75
N SER A 103 4.63 8.51 -21.09
CA SER A 103 3.58 9.12 -21.89
C SER A 103 2.36 8.20 -21.89
N ASN A 104 1.31 8.53 -21.11
CA ASN A 104 0.00 7.87 -21.07
C ASN A 104 0.06 6.34 -21.19
N PRO A 105 0.50 5.61 -20.15
CA PRO A 105 0.51 4.15 -20.18
C PRO A 105 -0.90 3.65 -20.48
N ILE A 106 -1.04 2.84 -21.53
CA ILE A 106 -2.30 2.14 -21.81
C ILE A 106 -2.52 1.16 -20.66
N LYS A 107 -3.34 1.58 -19.69
CA LYS A 107 -3.74 0.69 -18.61
C LYS A 107 -4.44 -0.53 -19.20
N ARG A 108 -4.14 -1.71 -18.67
CA ARG A 108 -4.88 -2.91 -19.04
C ARG A 108 -6.34 -2.77 -18.61
N LYS A 109 -7.26 -3.46 -19.30
CA LYS A 109 -8.72 -3.31 -19.10
C LYS A 109 -9.14 -3.67 -17.68
N ASP A 110 -8.57 -4.74 -17.13
CA ASP A 110 -8.70 -5.21 -15.75
C ASP A 110 -8.28 -4.14 -14.73
N GLN A 111 -7.16 -3.47 -14.94
CA GLN A 111 -6.66 -2.42 -14.05
C GLN A 111 -7.62 -1.22 -14.03
N ARG A 112 -8.13 -0.81 -15.19
CA ARG A 112 -9.15 0.26 -15.28
C ARG A 112 -10.43 -0.13 -14.53
N GLN A 113 -10.93 -1.34 -14.75
CA GLN A 113 -12.14 -1.84 -14.07
C GLN A 113 -11.98 -1.87 -12.55
N LYS A 114 -10.82 -2.31 -12.04
CA LYS A 114 -10.53 -2.27 -10.60
C LYS A 114 -10.51 -0.84 -10.05
N GLU A 115 -9.90 0.11 -10.77
CA GLU A 115 -9.88 1.51 -10.37
C GLU A 115 -11.28 2.16 -10.41
N ASP A 116 -12.10 1.83 -11.40
CA ASP A 116 -13.47 2.31 -11.54
C ASP A 116 -14.34 1.82 -10.39
N LYS A 117 -14.32 0.50 -10.14
CA LYS A 117 -15.08 -0.11 -9.03
C LYS A 117 -14.64 0.43 -7.67
N ARG A 118 -13.34 0.71 -7.50
CA ARG A 118 -12.83 1.37 -6.28
C ARG A 118 -13.42 2.77 -6.12
N ARG A 119 -13.46 3.57 -7.19
CA ARG A 119 -14.02 4.93 -7.14
C ARG A 119 -15.50 4.91 -6.79
N GLU A 120 -16.23 3.96 -7.35
CA GLU A 120 -17.64 3.70 -7.04
C GLU A 120 -17.83 3.39 -5.55
N ILE A 121 -17.09 2.42 -5.00
CA ILE A 121 -17.18 2.02 -3.58
C ILE A 121 -16.85 3.18 -2.63
N ILE A 122 -15.82 3.97 -2.94
CA ILE A 122 -15.48 5.17 -2.14
C ILE A 122 -16.60 6.21 -2.25
N GLY A 123 -17.22 6.37 -3.42
CA GLY A 123 -18.38 7.24 -3.63
C GLY A 123 -19.57 6.83 -2.77
N MET A 124 -19.92 5.54 -2.77
CA MET A 124 -21.02 5.00 -1.96
C MET A 124 -20.80 5.22 -0.46
N LEU A 125 -19.57 5.00 0.05
CA LEU A 125 -19.26 5.26 1.47
C LEU A 125 -19.45 6.74 1.81
N ARG A 126 -18.93 7.65 0.96
CA ARG A 126 -19.05 9.10 1.16
C ARG A 126 -20.48 9.62 1.01
N GLY A 127 -21.29 8.95 0.21
CA GLY A 127 -22.72 9.22 0.06
C GLY A 127 -23.57 8.67 1.21
N GLY A 128 -22.99 7.87 2.12
CA GLY A 128 -23.71 7.19 3.18
C GLY A 128 -24.59 6.03 2.69
N GLU A 129 -24.37 5.54 1.46
CA GLU A 129 -25.13 4.45 0.84
C GLU A 129 -24.71 3.07 1.39
N ILE A 130 -23.48 2.96 1.88
CA ILE A 130 -22.93 1.75 2.51
C ILE A 130 -22.29 2.10 3.85
N THR A 131 -22.28 1.14 4.78
CA THR A 131 -21.57 1.31 6.05
C THR A 131 -20.06 1.12 5.88
N MET A 132 -19.29 1.52 6.91
CA MET A 132 -17.86 1.25 6.96
C MET A 132 -17.55 -0.25 6.90
N GLU A 133 -18.42 -1.10 7.48
CA GLU A 133 -18.24 -2.55 7.44
C GLU A 133 -18.43 -3.11 6.02
N GLU A 134 -19.50 -2.71 5.31
CA GLU A 134 -19.69 -3.07 3.91
C GLU A 134 -18.52 -2.58 3.05
N PHE A 135 -18.03 -1.37 3.30
CA PHE A 135 -16.89 -0.81 2.59
C PHE A 135 -15.64 -1.67 2.76
N VAL A 136 -15.26 -2.02 4.01
CA VAL A 136 -14.08 -2.84 4.31
C VAL A 136 -14.18 -4.19 3.62
N LYS A 137 -15.35 -4.85 3.66
CA LYS A 137 -15.58 -6.13 2.99
C LYS A 137 -15.38 -6.00 1.47
N GLN A 138 -16.08 -5.05 0.83
CA GLN A 138 -16.01 -4.87 -0.63
C GLN A 138 -14.61 -4.48 -1.11
N MET A 139 -13.94 -3.59 -0.38
CA MET A 139 -12.56 -3.19 -0.69
C MET A 139 -11.57 -4.33 -0.47
N GLY A 140 -11.75 -5.14 0.58
CA GLY A 140 -10.95 -6.34 0.84
C GLY A 140 -10.97 -7.29 -0.34
N PHE A 141 -12.16 -7.63 -0.85
CA PHE A 141 -12.29 -8.48 -2.04
C PHE A 141 -11.65 -7.88 -3.30
N LEU A 142 -11.77 -6.56 -3.50
CA LEU A 142 -11.20 -5.88 -4.66
C LEU A 142 -9.66 -5.89 -4.65
N MET A 143 -9.07 -5.84 -3.45
CA MET A 143 -7.63 -5.79 -3.18
C MET A 143 -6.95 -7.16 -3.21
N LEU A 144 -7.71 -8.27 -3.19
CA LEU A 144 -7.13 -9.60 -3.29
C LEU A 144 -6.33 -9.72 -4.60
N PRO A 145 -5.12 -10.30 -4.55
CA PRO A 145 -4.37 -10.61 -5.75
C PRO A 145 -5.21 -11.54 -6.62
N VAL A 146 -5.28 -11.25 -7.92
CA VAL A 146 -5.80 -12.24 -8.87
C VAL A 146 -4.79 -13.37 -8.84
N ALA A 147 -5.22 -14.57 -8.43
CA ALA A 147 -4.35 -15.74 -8.45
C ALA A 147 -3.71 -15.85 -9.84
N MET A 148 -2.38 -15.77 -9.89
CA MET A 148 -1.58 -16.08 -11.07
C MET A 148 -1.40 -17.58 -11.20
#